data_AF-A0A2V8QD99-F1
#
_entry.id   AF-A0A2V8QD99-F1
#
_cell.length_a   1.000
_cell.length_b   1.000
_cell.length_c   1.000
_cell.angle_alpha   90.00
_cell.angle_beta   90.00
_cell.angle_gamma   90.00
#
_symmetry.space_group_name_H-M   'P 1'
#
loop_
_entity.id
_entity.type
_entity.pdbx_description
1 polymer ?
#
loop_
_entity_poly.entity_id
_entity_poly.type
_entity_poly.pdbx_seq_one_letter_code
_entity_poly.pdbx_strand_id
1 'polypeptide(L)' 'MCRNTISVGWRGEVYDCDFNQQLGMQWQSPDESGLFLWDVDPNKIDNREIMTGDHCFGCTAGAGSSCGGAIVA' A
#
# COMPACT_ATOMS: atom_id res chain seq x y z
N MET A 1 -5.42 -5.94 0.99
CA MET A 1 -4.09 -5.63 0.44
C MET A 1 -3.36 -4.65 1.36
N CYS A 2 -3.83 -3.41 1.52
CA CYS A 2 -3.08 -2.35 2.22
C CYS A 2 -2.74 -2.53 3.72
N ARG A 3 -3.31 -3.53 4.42
CA ARG A 3 -3.08 -3.71 5.86
C ARG A 3 -1.97 -4.71 6.19
N ASN A 4 -1.82 -5.72 5.36
CA ASN A 4 -0.98 -6.89 5.65
C ASN A 4 0.02 -7.16 4.52
N THR A 5 0.05 -6.30 3.51
CA THR A 5 0.87 -6.47 2.31
C THR A 5 1.18 -5.09 1.77
N ILE A 6 2.42 -4.91 1.31
CA ILE A 6 2.89 -3.72 0.59
C ILE A 6 3.10 -4.06 -0.88
N SER A 7 3.04 -3.06 -1.76
CA SER A 7 3.55 -3.20 -3.13
C SER A 7 4.96 -2.64 -3.23
N VAL A 8 5.80 -3.26 -4.05
CA VAL A 8 7.19 -2.86 -4.27
C VAL A 8 7.41 -2.62 -5.76
N GLY A 9 7.87 -1.42 -6.10
CA GLY A 9 8.27 -1.05 -7.45
C GLY A 9 9.49 -1.83 -7.93
N TRP A 10 9.70 -1.87 -9.24
CA TRP A 10 10.82 -2.60 -9.84
C TRP A 10 12.19 -2.00 -9.47
N ARG A 11 12.24 -0.74 -9.01
CA ARG A 11 13.45 -0.10 -8.46
C ARG A 11 13.49 -0.16 -6.95
N GLY A 12 12.52 -0.79 -6.30
CA GLY A 12 12.43 -0.94 -4.86
C GLY A 12 11.58 0.11 -4.16
N GLU A 13 10.89 1.00 -4.86
CA GLU A 13 9.97 1.98 -4.23
C GLU A 13 8.85 1.27 -3.45
N VAL A 14 8.50 1.77 -2.26
CA VAL A 14 7.52 1.11 -1.38
C VAL A 14 6.19 1.85 -1.37
N TYR A 15 5.10 1.09 -1.47
CA TYR A 15 3.72 1.59 -1.51
C TYR A 15 2.80 0.72 -0.64
N ASP A 16 1.71 1.28 -0.12
CA ASP A 16 0.72 0.50 0.64
C ASP A 16 -0.02 -0.54 -0.22
N CYS A 17 -0.20 -0.26 -1.52
CA CYS A 17 -0.82 -1.19 -2.48
C CYS A 17 -0.44 -0.86 -3.92
N ASP A 18 -0.85 -1.72 -4.84
CA ASP A 18 -0.70 -1.57 -6.28
C ASP A 18 -1.41 -0.32 -6.84
N PHE A 19 -2.57 0.07 -6.30
CA PHE A 19 -3.21 1.34 -6.67
C PHE A 19 -2.40 2.55 -6.23
N ASN A 20 -1.87 2.53 -4.99
CA ASN A 20 -0.99 3.59 -4.51
C ASN A 20 0.27 3.67 -5.38
N GLN A 21 0.80 2.53 -5.82
CA GLN A 21 1.89 2.48 -6.80
C GLN A 21 1.50 3.11 -8.14
N GLN A 22 0.34 2.77 -8.70
CA GLN A 22 -0.13 3.33 -9.96
C GLN A 22 -0.37 4.85 -9.90
N LEU A 23 -0.66 5.36 -8.69
CA LEU A 23 -0.85 6.79 -8.41
C LEU A 23 0.44 7.49 -7.94
N GLY A 24 1.57 6.79 -7.83
CA GLY A 24 2.83 7.36 -7.36
C GLY A 24 2.82 7.77 -5.88
N MET A 25 1.91 7.21 -5.07
CA MET A 25 1.80 7.47 -3.63
C MET A 25 2.86 6.68 -2.84
N GLN A 26 4.13 6.96 -3.11
CA GLN A 26 5.27 6.31 -2.47
C GLN A 26 5.35 6.72 -1.00
N TRP A 27 5.72 5.78 -0.13
CA TRP A 27 6.07 6.09 1.25
C TRP A 27 7.19 7.13 1.31
N GLN A 28 7.04 8.06 2.23
CA GLN A 28 8.01 9.12 2.50
C GLN A 28 8.67 8.90 3.86
N SER A 29 9.97 9.15 3.92
CA SER A 29 10.72 9.33 5.16
C SER A 29 10.41 10.69 5.80
N PRO A 30 10.88 10.96 7.04
CA PRO A 30 10.65 12.23 7.72
C PRO A 30 11.20 13.48 7.00
N ASP A 31 12.17 13.31 6.10
CA ASP A 31 12.74 14.38 5.26
C ASP A 31 12.09 14.47 3.88
N GLU A 32 10.91 13.86 3.70
CA GLU A 32 10.14 13.85 2.44
C GLU A 32 10.88 13.20 1.25
N SER A 33 11.85 12.33 1.54
CA SER A 33 12.46 11.49 0.51
C SER A 33 11.70 10.17 0.36
N GLY A 34 11.62 9.68 -0.88
CA GLY A 34 10.93 8.43 -1.17
C GLY A 34 11.66 7.24 -0.54
N LEU A 35 10.92 6.40 0.20
CA LEU A 35 11.45 5.19 0.82
C LEU A 35 11.58 4.04 -0.18
N PHE A 36 12.69 3.31 -0.09
CA PHE A 36 12.94 2.09 -0.85
C PHE A 36 12.96 0.86 0.08
N LEU A 37 12.82 -0.33 -0.50
CA LEU A 37 12.72 -1.60 0.23
C LEU A 37 13.87 -1.83 1.21
N TRP A 38 15.09 -1.40 0.85
CA TRP A 38 16.27 -1.54 1.70
C TRP A 38 16.34 -0.53 2.86
N ASP A 39 15.48 0.48 2.87
CA ASP A 39 15.36 1.45 3.97
C ASP A 39 14.33 0.99 5.02
N VAL A 40 13.55 -0.05 4.72
CA VAL A 40 12.45 -0.52 5.56
C VAL A 40 12.93 -1.59 6.54
N ASP A 41 12.72 -1.33 7.84
CA ASP A 41 12.88 -2.31 8.92
C ASP A 41 11.52 -2.98 9.20
N PRO A 42 11.32 -4.27 8.88
CA PRO A 42 10.06 -4.97 9.07
C PRO A 42 9.55 -4.96 10.52
N ASN A 43 10.42 -4.77 11.51
CA ASN A 43 10.02 -4.73 12.93
C ASN A 43 9.50 -3.35 13.36
N LYS A 44 9.57 -2.35 12.48
CA LYS A 44 9.20 -0.96 12.77
C LYS A 44 8.09 -0.41 11.86
N ILE A 45 7.52 -1.25 11.01
CA ILE A 45 6.41 -0.85 10.11
C ILE A 45 5.03 -1.04 10.73
N ASP A 46 4.94 -1.74 11.86
CA ASP A 46 3.67 -1.97 12.54
C ASP A 46 3.00 -0.65 12.94
N ASN A 47 1.67 -0.60 12.82
CA ASN A 47 0.85 0.57 13.13
C ASN A 47 1.17 1.83 12.32
N ARG A 48 1.85 1.70 11.17
CA ARG A 48 1.98 2.80 10.22
C ARG A 48 0.61 3.19 9.65
N GLU A 49 0.39 4.49 9.52
CA GLU A 49 -0.79 5.02 8.84
C GLU A 49 -0.74 4.71 7.33
N ILE A 50 -1.81 4.13 6.81
CA ILE A 50 -1.97 3.79 5.39
C ILE A 50 -2.37 5.06 4.65
N MET A 51 -1.68 5.38 3.54
CA MET A 51 -2.04 6.53 2.72
C MET A 51 -3.34 6.23 1.96
N THR A 52 -4.42 6.94 2.32
CA THR A 52 -5.74 6.80 1.68
C THR A 52 -6.01 7.90 0.66
N GLY A 53 -6.81 7.59 -0.37
CA GLY A 53 -7.31 8.54 -1.37
C GLY A 53 -8.67 8.13 -1.92
N ASP A 54 -9.20 8.86 -2.90
CA ASP A 54 -10.55 8.61 -3.44
C ASP A 54 -10.72 7.20 -4.03
N HIS A 55 -9.67 6.64 -4.63
CA HIS A 55 -9.66 5.26 -5.15
C HIS A 55 -9.89 4.21 -4.06
N CYS A 56 -9.57 4.53 -2.80
CA CYS A 56 -9.79 3.63 -1.69
C CYS A 56 -11.27 3.35 -1.49
N PHE A 57 -12.18 4.31 -1.75
CA PHE A 57 -13.62 4.06 -1.68
C PHE A 57 -14.08 2.98 -2.67
N GLY A 58 -13.41 2.89 -3.84
CA GLY A 58 -13.63 1.81 -4.79
C GLY A 58 -13.15 0.44 -4.27
N CYS A 59 -12.10 0.42 -3.46
CA CYS A 59 -11.62 -0.80 -2.79
C CYS A 59 -12.51 -1.21 -1.61
N THR A 60 -13.13 -0.26 -0.91
CA THR A 60 -14.01 -0.50 0.25
C THR A 60 -15.41 -0.96 -0.14
N ALA A 61 -15.84 -0.78 -1.41
CA ALA A 61 -17.18 -1.08 -1.90
C ALA A 61 -17.56 -2.58 -1.95
N GLY A 62 -16.85 -3.45 -1.23
CA GLY A 62 -17.33 -4.79 -0.85
C GLY A 62 -16.59 -5.98 -1.45
N ALA A 63 -15.66 -5.77 -2.40
CA ALA A 63 -14.88 -6.88 -2.98
C ALA A 63 -13.41 -6.56 -3.29
N GLY A 64 -12.96 -5.31 -3.14
CA GLY A 64 -11.70 -4.87 -3.74
C GLY A 64 -11.73 -4.97 -5.28
N SER A 65 -10.72 -4.42 -5.94
CA SER A 65 -10.51 -4.60 -7.38
C SER A 65 -10.10 -6.03 -7.76
N SER A 66 -9.51 -6.74 -6.80
CA SER A 66 -9.25 -8.17 -6.84
C SER A 66 -10.48 -8.88 -6.31
N CYS A 67 -11.42 -9.22 -7.18
CA CYS A 67 -12.53 -10.11 -6.90
C CYS A 67 -11.98 -11.51 -6.54
N GLY A 68 -11.43 -11.69 -5.35
CA GLY A 68 -10.97 -12.99 -4.82
C GLY A 68 -12.13 -13.94 -4.46
N GLY A 69 -13.34 -13.65 -4.96
CA GLY A 69 -14.56 -14.33 -4.58
C GLY A 69 -15.09 -13.81 -3.24
N ALA A 70 -16.32 -13.29 -3.28
CA ALA A 70 -17.19 -13.41 -2.13
C ALA A 70 -17.42 -14.92 -1.89
N ILE A 71 -16.50 -15.56 -1.17
CA ILE A 71 -16.64 -16.93 -0.65
C ILE A 71 -16.62 -16.88 0.87
N VAL A 72 -17.56 -16.14 1.43
CA VAL A 72 -18.07 -16.43 2.78
C VAL A 72 -19.57 -16.19 2.75
N ALA A 73 -20.28 -17.27 3.06
CA ALA A 73 -21.73 -17.33 3.26
C ALA A 73 -22.15 -16.68 4.58
#